data_AF-A0A934M6W7-F1
#
_entry.id   AF-A0A934M6W7-F1
#
_cell.length_a   1.000
_cell.length_b   1.000
_cell.length_c   1.000
_cell.angle_alpha   90.00
_cell.angle_beta   90.00
_cell.angle_gamma   90.00
#
_symmetry.space_group_name_H-M   'P 1'
#
loop_
_entity.id
_entity.type
_entity.pdbx_description
1 polymer ?
#
loop_
_entity_poly.entity_id
_entity_poly.type
_entity_poly.pdbx_seq_one_letter_code
_entity_poly.pdbx_strand_id
1 'polypeptide(L)'
;MTEQRPAHHPAQADGPESAGGPRASGATGPQHGPDDAARLADRYGAPRAPRRRTLVVVGAILLACGVAGAAWLAFGPSDDGVRGKTFGFSVLSSEEVEIRFDVAKPQDATVVCTLDAMNAGYAQVGTKDVTIGPSDAPERRYTTTIATSEEAVTAVVDSCRIAD
;
A
#
# COMPACT_ATOMS: atom_id res chain seq x y z
N MET A 1 -23.75 61.13 19.84
CA MET A 1 -23.88 62.58 20.10
C MET A 1 -24.65 62.72 21.40
N THR A 2 -24.19 63.38 22.44
CA THR A 2 -23.08 64.32 22.63
C THR A 2 -22.93 64.47 24.15
N GLU A 3 -21.73 64.87 24.59
CA GLU A 3 -21.37 65.56 25.83
C GLU A 3 -22.48 65.98 26.81
N GLN A 4 -22.28 66.08 28.13
CA GLN A 4 -21.29 66.97 28.73
C GLN A 4 -21.16 66.75 30.25
N ARG A 5 -19.94 66.93 30.75
CA ARG A 5 -19.48 67.24 32.14
C ARG A 5 -20.18 68.54 32.68
N PRO A 6 -19.93 69.08 33.90
CA PRO A 6 -19.07 68.66 35.04
C PRO A 6 -19.59 69.03 36.48
N ALA A 7 -18.69 68.86 37.48
CA ALA A 7 -18.49 69.68 38.71
C ALA A 7 -19.46 69.46 39.89
N HIS A 8 -19.10 69.52 41.18
CA HIS A 8 -17.86 69.66 41.94
C HIS A 8 -18.18 69.26 43.42
N HIS A 9 -17.15 68.82 44.16
CA HIS A 9 -16.91 68.73 45.63
C HIS A 9 -17.94 69.31 46.64
N PRO A 10 -18.00 68.85 47.92
CA PRO A 10 -16.83 68.81 48.82
C PRO A 10 -16.76 67.69 49.88
N ALA A 11 -15.64 67.72 50.61
CA ALA A 11 -15.23 66.84 51.70
C ALA A 11 -15.79 67.26 53.08
N GLN A 12 -15.95 66.29 53.99
CA GLN A 12 -15.81 66.48 55.44
C GLN A 12 -15.59 65.15 56.19
N ALA A 13 -15.04 65.28 57.39
CA ALA A 13 -14.35 64.27 58.19
C ALA A 13 -15.18 63.72 59.38
N ASP A 14 -14.61 62.68 60.00
CA ASP A 14 -14.68 62.21 61.40
C ASP A 14 -15.93 61.49 61.96
N GLY A 15 -15.67 60.31 62.56
CA GLY A 15 -16.59 59.60 63.45
C GLY A 15 -16.39 58.06 63.48
N PRO A 16 -16.04 57.42 64.62
CA PRO A 16 -15.48 56.06 64.64
C PRO A 16 -16.41 54.96 65.19
N GLU A 17 -15.86 53.74 65.19
CA GLU A 17 -16.20 52.58 66.03
C GLU A 17 -17.23 51.58 65.47
N SER A 18 -16.73 50.41 65.06
CA SER A 18 -17.37 49.12 65.39
C SER A 18 -16.44 47.95 65.09
N ALA A 19 -16.42 47.04 66.06
CA ALA A 19 -15.66 45.81 66.10
C ALA A 19 -16.08 44.80 65.03
N GLY A 20 -15.17 43.88 64.71
CA GLY A 20 -15.51 42.51 64.29
C GLY A 20 -15.39 42.22 62.80
N GLY A 21 -14.34 41.47 62.44
CA GLY A 21 -14.28 40.72 61.19
C GLY A 21 -12.86 40.26 60.86
N PRO A 22 -12.55 38.94 60.87
CA PRO A 22 -11.29 38.48 60.30
C PRO A 22 -11.31 38.74 58.79
N ARG A 23 -10.34 39.53 58.33
CA ARG A 23 -10.14 39.87 56.91
C ARG A 23 -9.71 38.61 56.15
N ALA A 24 -10.50 38.24 55.14
CA ALA A 24 -10.12 37.26 54.15
C ALA A 24 -8.96 37.82 53.30
N SER A 25 -7.79 37.19 53.38
CA SER A 25 -6.71 37.36 52.41
C SER A 25 -7.03 36.53 51.17
N GLY A 26 -6.95 37.18 50.00
CA GLY A 26 -7.29 36.61 48.70
C GLY A 26 -6.42 35.41 48.30
N ALA A 27 -7.05 34.46 47.63
CA ALA A 27 -6.39 33.32 47.01
C ALA A 27 -6.01 33.65 45.56
N THR A 28 -4.74 34.01 45.32
CA THR A 28 -4.12 33.86 44.00
C THR A 28 -3.72 32.39 43.87
N GLY A 29 -4.47 31.62 43.08
CA GLY A 29 -4.12 30.23 42.77
C GLY A 29 -2.85 30.12 41.93
N PRO A 30 -2.08 29.03 42.05
CA PRO A 30 -0.85 28.83 41.29
C PRO A 30 -1.13 28.69 39.79
N GLN A 31 -0.62 29.64 39.00
CA GLN A 31 -0.63 29.59 37.54
C GLN A 31 0.52 28.66 37.08
N HIS A 32 0.19 27.50 36.52
CA HIS A 32 1.20 26.56 36.00
C HIS A 32 1.56 26.93 34.56
N GLY A 33 2.78 27.45 34.36
CA GLY A 33 3.29 27.84 33.06
C GLY A 33 4.12 26.74 32.38
N PRO A 34 4.39 26.85 31.07
CA PRO A 34 5.31 25.95 30.36
C PRO A 34 6.73 25.95 31.00
N ASP A 35 7.09 27.05 31.65
CA ASP A 35 8.35 27.20 32.40
C ASP A 35 8.41 26.30 33.65
N ASP A 36 7.28 25.99 34.27
CA ASP A 36 7.22 25.10 35.44
C ASP A 36 7.45 23.66 35.02
N ALA A 37 6.87 23.24 33.89
CA ALA A 37 7.11 21.92 33.32
C ALA A 37 8.60 21.74 32.94
N ALA A 38 9.23 22.77 32.37
CA ALA A 38 10.65 22.76 32.04
C ALA A 38 11.55 22.69 33.29
N ARG A 39 11.23 23.46 34.35
CA ARG A 39 11.97 23.41 35.64
C ARG A 39 11.80 22.09 36.39
N LEU A 40 10.62 21.48 36.31
CA LEU A 40 10.38 20.15 36.87
C LEU A 40 11.18 19.10 36.10
N ALA A 41 11.25 19.20 34.77
CA ALA A 41 12.06 18.30 33.94
C ALA A 41 13.58 18.46 34.18
N ASP A 42 14.06 19.66 34.53
CA ASP A 42 15.47 19.89 34.88
C ASP A 42 15.85 19.31 36.26
N ARG A 43 14.92 19.37 37.23
CA ARG A 43 15.14 18.81 38.58
C ARG A 43 14.91 17.30 38.69
N TYR A 44 13.93 16.76 37.98
CA TYR A 44 13.54 15.35 38.07
C TYR A 44 13.94 14.52 36.83
N GLY A 45 14.46 15.18 35.79
CA GLY A 45 14.70 14.60 34.47
C GLY A 45 13.43 14.58 33.61
N ALA A 46 13.55 14.94 32.33
CA ALA A 46 12.46 14.76 31.39
C ALA A 46 12.11 13.26 31.27
N PRO A 47 10.81 12.87 31.23
CA PRO A 47 10.44 11.50 30.93
C PRO A 47 11.01 11.15 29.55
N ARG A 48 11.94 10.18 29.50
CA ARG A 48 12.48 9.70 28.23
C ARG A 48 11.30 9.18 27.41
N ALA A 49 11.06 9.77 26.24
CA ALA A 49 10.05 9.28 25.30
C ALA A 49 10.17 7.76 25.16
N PRO A 50 9.06 7.01 24.96
CA PRO A 50 9.07 5.54 24.98
C PRO A 50 9.70 4.97 23.69
N ARG A 51 10.97 5.32 23.44
CA ARG A 51 11.82 4.87 22.33
C ARG A 51 11.86 3.35 22.26
N ARG A 52 11.73 2.67 23.41
CA ARG A 52 11.59 1.21 23.47
C ARG A 52 10.28 0.72 22.86
N ARG A 53 9.15 1.39 23.10
CA ARG A 53 7.84 1.01 22.55
C ARG A 53 7.81 1.24 21.04
N THR A 54 8.35 2.36 20.56
CA THR A 54 8.43 2.63 19.11
C THR A 54 9.34 1.63 18.40
N LEU A 55 10.51 1.29 18.96
CA LEU A 55 11.39 0.25 18.41
C LEU A 55 10.73 -1.13 18.37
N VAL A 56 9.97 -1.50 19.41
CA VAL A 56 9.22 -2.77 19.44
C VAL A 56 8.14 -2.79 18.37
N VAL A 57 7.38 -1.72 18.20
CA VAL A 57 6.33 -1.64 17.17
C VAL A 57 6.94 -1.71 15.76
N VAL A 58 8.01 -0.96 15.50
CA VAL A 58 8.70 -1.01 14.21
C VAL A 58 9.27 -2.39 13.95
N GLY A 59 9.92 -3.01 14.94
CA GLY A 59 10.43 -4.38 14.83
C GLY A 59 9.33 -5.40 14.55
N ALA A 60 8.17 -5.27 15.20
CA ALA A 60 7.03 -6.15 14.96
C ALA A 60 6.45 -6.00 13.55
N ILE A 61 6.36 -4.76 13.03
CA ILE A 61 5.92 -4.51 11.65
C ILE A 61 6.91 -5.11 10.66
N LEU A 62 8.21 -4.88 10.84
CA LEU A 62 9.24 -5.43 9.96
C LEU A 62 9.23 -6.96 9.97
N LEU A 63 9.07 -7.57 11.15
CA LEU A 63 8.92 -9.02 11.28
C LEU A 63 7.67 -9.52 10.55
N ALA A 64 6.52 -8.86 10.74
CA ALA A 64 5.28 -9.23 10.07
C ALA A 64 5.40 -9.13 8.54
N CYS A 65 5.99 -8.04 8.02
CA CYS A 65 6.27 -7.89 6.59
C CYS A 65 7.26 -8.95 6.09
N GLY A 66 8.29 -9.29 6.87
CA GLY A 66 9.25 -10.33 6.54
C GLY A 66 8.60 -11.72 6.46
N VAL A 67 7.76 -12.07 7.44
CA VAL A 67 7.00 -13.33 7.44
C VAL A 67 6.02 -13.37 6.28
N ALA A 68 5.29 -12.29 6.02
CA ALA A 68 4.37 -12.21 4.88
C ALA A 68 5.10 -12.35 3.54
N GLY A 69 6.26 -11.70 3.38
CA GLY A 69 7.10 -11.83 2.19
C GLY A 69 7.66 -13.25 2.01
N ALA A 70 8.14 -13.88 3.08
CA ALA A 70 8.62 -15.26 3.04
C ALA A 70 7.48 -16.25 2.72
N ALA A 71 6.30 -16.07 3.32
CA ALA A 71 5.12 -16.86 3.01
C ALA A 71 4.71 -16.69 1.54
N TRP A 72 4.79 -15.48 1.01
CA TRP A 72 4.48 -15.25 -0.41
C TRP A 72 5.48 -15.93 -1.34
N LEU A 73 6.77 -15.93 -1.02
CA LEU A 73 7.77 -16.66 -1.81
C LEU A 73 7.62 -18.18 -1.71
N ALA A 74 7.21 -18.69 -0.53
CA ALA A 74 7.07 -20.12 -0.28
C ALA A 74 5.78 -20.72 -0.85
N PHE A 75 4.67 -19.98 -0.76
CA PHE A 75 3.34 -20.38 -1.25
C PHE A 75 2.93 -19.57 -2.50
N GLY A 76 3.94 -19.04 -3.20
CA GLY A 76 3.80 -18.44 -4.51
C GLY A 76 3.09 -19.36 -5.49
N PRO A 77 2.49 -18.84 -6.57
CA PRO A 77 2.01 -19.67 -7.67
C PRO A 77 3.12 -20.65 -8.04
N SER A 78 2.87 -21.91 -7.74
CA SER A 78 3.80 -22.99 -8.01
C SER A 78 3.62 -23.35 -9.47
N ASP A 79 4.73 -23.45 -10.19
CA ASP A 79 4.75 -23.93 -11.56
C ASP A 79 4.35 -25.42 -11.48
N ASP A 80 3.10 -25.76 -11.86
CA ASP A 80 2.51 -27.13 -11.77
C ASP A 80 3.21 -28.16 -12.68
N GLY A 81 4.47 -27.89 -13.05
CA GLY A 81 5.21 -28.57 -14.10
C GLY A 81 4.71 -28.19 -15.50
N VAL A 82 3.86 -27.17 -15.62
CA VAL A 82 3.25 -26.73 -16.88
C VAL A 82 3.89 -25.43 -17.33
N ARG A 83 4.72 -25.51 -18.37
CA ARG A 83 5.43 -24.36 -18.94
C ARG A 83 5.18 -24.25 -20.43
N GLY A 84 4.78 -23.06 -20.87
CA GLY A 84 4.73 -22.70 -22.29
C GLY A 84 5.86 -21.76 -22.65
N LYS A 85 6.52 -21.97 -23.79
CA LYS A 85 7.58 -21.09 -24.28
C LYS A 85 7.42 -20.83 -25.76
N THR A 86 7.39 -19.57 -26.15
CA THR A 86 7.43 -19.18 -27.56
C THR A 86 8.81 -19.44 -28.16
N PHE A 87 8.84 -20.15 -29.29
CA PHE A 87 10.03 -20.35 -30.10
C PHE A 87 10.17 -19.29 -31.20
N GLY A 88 9.05 -18.87 -31.80
CA GLY A 88 9.00 -17.79 -32.77
C GLY A 88 7.61 -17.57 -33.33
N PHE A 89 7.46 -16.58 -34.19
CA PHE A 89 6.21 -16.23 -34.84
C PHE A 89 6.46 -15.79 -36.29
N SER A 90 5.41 -15.70 -37.09
CA SER A 90 5.42 -15.16 -38.44
C SER A 90 4.14 -14.38 -38.68
N VAL A 91 4.25 -13.11 -39.03
CA VAL A 91 3.10 -12.28 -39.42
C VAL A 91 2.68 -12.73 -40.82
N LEU A 92 1.46 -13.24 -40.97
CA LEU A 92 0.93 -13.71 -42.25
C LEU A 92 0.16 -12.60 -42.95
N SER A 93 -0.60 -11.81 -42.19
CA SER A 93 -1.32 -10.61 -42.66
C SER A 93 -1.57 -9.64 -41.50
N SER A 94 -2.26 -8.53 -41.76
CA SER A 94 -2.73 -7.62 -40.70
C SER A 94 -3.81 -8.24 -39.79
N GLU A 95 -4.37 -9.38 -40.16
CA GLU A 95 -5.47 -10.05 -39.44
C GLU A 95 -5.08 -11.45 -38.94
N GLU A 96 -3.83 -11.88 -39.17
CA GLU A 96 -3.38 -13.22 -38.81
C GLU A 96 -1.87 -13.30 -38.54
N VAL A 97 -1.51 -13.92 -37.41
CA VAL A 97 -0.13 -14.25 -37.03
C VAL A 97 0.00 -15.74 -36.69
N GLU A 98 1.03 -16.39 -37.23
CA GLU A 98 1.41 -17.76 -36.84
C GLU A 98 2.36 -17.72 -35.65
N ILE A 99 2.12 -18.54 -34.63
CA ILE A 99 3.01 -18.75 -33.50
C ILE A 99 3.50 -20.20 -33.44
N ARG A 100 4.77 -20.37 -33.08
CA ARG A 100 5.43 -21.65 -32.79
C ARG A 100 5.90 -21.65 -31.36
N PHE A 101 5.46 -22.62 -30.58
CA PHE A 101 5.70 -22.66 -29.14
C PHE A 101 5.89 -24.09 -28.65
N ASP A 102 6.68 -24.24 -27.58
CA ASP A 102 6.89 -25.49 -26.88
C ASP A 102 6.04 -25.51 -25.61
N VAL A 103 5.46 -26.67 -25.29
CA VAL A 103 4.71 -26.88 -24.06
C VAL A 103 5.29 -28.09 -23.34
N ALA A 104 5.77 -27.84 -22.13
CA ALA A 104 6.19 -28.85 -21.18
C ALA A 104 5.07 -29.07 -20.15
N LYS A 105 4.65 -30.33 -19.95
CA LYS A 105 3.59 -30.70 -19.00
C LYS A 105 3.72 -32.17 -18.58
N PRO A 106 3.07 -32.60 -17.49
CA PRO A 106 2.91 -34.03 -17.20
C PRO A 106 2.26 -34.77 -18.39
N GLN A 107 2.73 -35.98 -18.68
CA GLN A 107 2.35 -36.74 -19.89
C GLN A 107 0.83 -36.98 -19.96
N ASP A 108 0.20 -37.30 -18.83
CA ASP A 108 -1.23 -37.60 -18.73
C ASP A 108 -2.12 -36.36 -18.55
N ALA A 109 -1.53 -35.17 -18.34
CA ALA A 109 -2.29 -33.95 -18.11
C ALA A 109 -2.85 -33.38 -19.41
N THR A 110 -4.02 -32.78 -19.34
CA THR A 110 -4.52 -31.86 -20.39
C THR A 110 -4.30 -30.44 -19.90
N VAL A 111 -3.83 -29.55 -20.76
CA VAL A 111 -3.59 -28.14 -20.44
C VAL A 111 -4.27 -27.23 -21.45
N VAL A 112 -4.66 -26.04 -21.03
CA VAL A 112 -5.08 -24.95 -21.89
C VAL A 112 -4.00 -23.87 -21.85
N CYS A 113 -3.46 -23.54 -23.02
CA CYS A 113 -2.52 -22.45 -23.20
C CYS A 113 -3.21 -21.27 -23.87
N THR A 114 -3.15 -20.10 -23.24
CA THR A 114 -3.61 -18.83 -23.79
C THR A 114 -2.47 -18.19 -24.56
N LEU A 115 -2.72 -17.90 -25.84
CA LEU A 115 -1.75 -17.32 -26.77
C LEU A 115 -2.21 -15.92 -27.12
N ASP A 116 -1.29 -14.95 -27.07
CA ASP A 116 -1.58 -13.55 -27.31
C ASP A 116 -0.74 -13.00 -28.46
N ALA A 117 -1.39 -12.21 -29.30
CA ALA A 117 -0.75 -11.41 -30.34
C ALA A 117 -0.77 -9.94 -29.93
N MET A 118 0.34 -9.23 -30.09
CA MET A 118 0.46 -7.83 -29.69
C MET A 118 0.96 -6.93 -30.83
N ASN A 119 0.49 -5.68 -30.86
CA ASN A 119 0.99 -4.66 -31.76
C ASN A 119 2.31 -4.01 -31.25
N ALA A 120 2.84 -3.04 -32.00
CA ALA A 120 4.07 -2.32 -31.63
C ALA A 120 3.97 -1.51 -30.33
N GLY A 121 2.76 -1.21 -29.87
CA GLY A 121 2.48 -0.58 -28.58
C GLY A 121 2.25 -1.57 -27.44
N TYR A 122 2.45 -2.87 -27.67
CA TYR A 122 2.18 -3.97 -26.72
C TYR A 122 0.69 -4.11 -26.33
N ALA A 123 -0.22 -3.51 -27.10
CA ALA A 123 -1.65 -3.79 -26.94
C ALA A 123 -1.94 -5.18 -27.49
N GLN A 124 -2.78 -5.95 -26.77
CA GLN A 124 -3.28 -7.23 -27.25
C GLN A 124 -4.25 -6.98 -28.41
N VAL A 125 -3.97 -7.59 -29.55
CA VAL A 125 -4.75 -7.45 -30.79
C VAL A 125 -5.33 -8.77 -31.26
N GLY A 126 -4.98 -9.87 -30.59
CA GLY A 126 -5.56 -11.19 -30.81
C GLY A 126 -5.26 -12.07 -29.62
N THR A 127 -6.18 -12.98 -29.31
CA THR A 127 -5.98 -13.99 -28.28
C THR A 127 -6.60 -15.31 -28.72
N LYS A 128 -5.98 -16.43 -28.33
CA LYS A 128 -6.45 -17.78 -28.67
C LYS A 128 -6.08 -18.77 -27.58
N ASP A 129 -7.09 -19.45 -27.06
CA ASP A 129 -6.89 -20.61 -26.20
C ASP A 129 -6.71 -21.89 -27.03
N VAL A 130 -5.68 -22.68 -26.68
CA VAL A 130 -5.39 -23.97 -27.30
C VAL A 130 -5.33 -25.05 -26.24
N THR A 131 -6.16 -26.07 -26.41
CA THR A 131 -6.16 -27.26 -25.56
C THR A 131 -5.15 -28.27 -26.07
N ILE A 132 -4.25 -28.70 -25.18
CA ILE A 132 -3.21 -29.69 -25.46
C ILE A 132 -3.44 -30.89 -24.55
N GLY A 133 -3.86 -32.00 -25.16
CA GLY A 133 -4.11 -33.26 -24.47
C GLY A 133 -2.83 -34.03 -24.09
N PRO A 134 -2.99 -35.26 -23.57
CA PRO A 134 -1.88 -36.13 -23.19
C PRO A 134 -0.85 -36.35 -24.32
N SER A 135 0.41 -36.55 -23.95
CA SER A 135 1.50 -36.77 -24.91
C SER A 135 2.60 -37.67 -24.37
N ASP A 136 3.18 -38.51 -25.23
CA ASP A 136 4.25 -39.47 -24.87
C ASP A 136 5.61 -38.82 -24.58
N ALA A 137 5.71 -37.49 -24.72
CA ALA A 137 6.91 -36.72 -24.43
C ALA A 137 6.60 -35.62 -23.41
N PRO A 138 7.54 -35.30 -22.51
CA PRO A 138 7.36 -34.28 -21.47
C PRO A 138 7.32 -32.86 -22.03
N GLU A 139 7.84 -32.64 -23.24
CA GLU A 139 7.84 -31.35 -23.95
C GLU A 139 7.62 -31.59 -25.44
N ARG A 140 6.75 -30.79 -26.06
CA ARG A 140 6.36 -30.90 -27.48
C ARG A 140 6.21 -29.51 -28.09
N ARG A 141 6.52 -29.41 -29.39
CA ARG A 141 6.35 -28.21 -30.19
C ARG A 141 4.99 -28.20 -30.89
N TYR A 142 4.35 -27.04 -30.87
CA TYR A 142 3.07 -26.77 -31.53
C TYR A 142 3.19 -25.53 -32.41
N THR A 143 2.39 -25.52 -33.48
CA THR A 143 2.24 -24.36 -34.38
C THR A 143 0.76 -24.09 -34.54
N THR A 144 0.34 -22.83 -34.39
CA THR A 144 -1.04 -22.42 -34.63
C THR A 144 -1.11 -20.97 -35.08
N THR A 145 -2.24 -20.56 -35.63
CA THR A 145 -2.51 -19.17 -36.02
C THR A 145 -3.45 -18.49 -35.04
N ILE A 146 -3.23 -17.20 -34.81
CA ILE A 146 -4.06 -16.32 -33.99
C ILE A 146 -4.66 -15.28 -34.93
N ALA A 147 -5.98 -15.14 -34.92
CA ALA A 147 -6.67 -14.06 -35.63
C ALA A 147 -6.46 -12.74 -34.88
N THR A 148 -6.18 -11.66 -35.60
CA THR A 148 -5.88 -10.34 -35.03
C THR A 148 -6.85 -9.29 -35.56
N SER A 149 -7.19 -8.30 -34.75
CA SER A 149 -8.00 -7.14 -35.16
C SER A 149 -7.18 -6.08 -35.91
N GLU A 150 -5.86 -6.11 -35.77
CA GLU A 150 -4.90 -5.26 -36.47
C GLU A 150 -3.53 -5.95 -36.53
N GLU A 151 -2.56 -5.34 -37.21
CA GLU A 151 -1.24 -5.94 -37.44
C GLU A 151 -0.49 -6.20 -36.13
N ALA A 152 -0.26 -7.48 -35.84
CA ALA A 152 0.59 -7.92 -34.74
C ALA A 152 2.06 -7.88 -35.16
N VAL A 153 2.93 -7.48 -34.24
CA VAL A 153 4.40 -7.52 -34.41
C VAL A 153 5.06 -8.58 -33.54
N THR A 154 4.28 -9.25 -32.69
CA THR A 154 4.73 -10.38 -31.87
C THR A 154 3.55 -11.28 -31.53
N ALA A 155 3.85 -12.55 -31.26
CA ALA A 155 2.93 -13.49 -30.66
C ALA A 155 3.64 -14.28 -29.55
N VAL A 156 2.99 -14.42 -28.40
CA VAL A 156 3.56 -15.04 -27.19
C VAL A 156 2.60 -16.05 -26.57
N VAL A 157 3.14 -17.00 -25.82
CA VAL A 157 2.34 -17.76 -24.84
C VAL A 157 2.20 -16.88 -23.60
N ASP A 158 0.98 -16.47 -23.27
CA ASP A 158 0.70 -15.69 -22.06
C ASP A 158 0.73 -16.60 -20.82
N SER A 159 -0.05 -17.67 -20.87
CA SER A 159 -0.18 -18.61 -19.75
C SER A 159 -0.53 -20.01 -20.23
N CYS A 160 -0.12 -21.02 -19.46
CA CYS A 160 -0.58 -22.40 -19.63
C CYS A 160 -1.02 -22.93 -18.27
N ARG A 161 -2.18 -23.58 -18.22
CA ARG A 161 -2.77 -24.12 -17.00
C ARG A 161 -3.37 -25.50 -17.26
N ILE A 162 -3.44 -26.35 -16.23
CA ILE A 162 -4.15 -27.63 -16.33
C ILE A 162 -5.63 -27.35 -16.65
N ALA A 163 -6.21 -28.15 -17.54
CA ALA A 163 -7.63 -28.10 -17.84
C ALA A 163 -8.38 -28.85 -16.72
N ASP A 164 -9.29 -28.15 -16.04
CA ASP A 164 -10.16 -28.72 -15.00
C ASP A 164 -11.20 -29.71 -15.56
#